data_AF-A0A354M613-F1
#
_entry.id   AF-A0A354M613-F1
#
_cell.length_a   1.000
_cell.length_b   1.000
_cell.length_c   1.000
_cell.angle_alpha   90.00
_cell.angle_beta   90.00
_cell.angle_gamma   90.00
#
_symmetry.space_group_name_H-M   'P 1'
#
loop_
_entity.id
_entity.type
_entity.pdbx_description
1 polymer ?
#
loop_
_entity_poly.entity_id
_entity_poly.type
_entity_poly.pdbx_seq_one_letter_code
_entity_poly.pdbx_strand_id
1 'polypeptide(L)'
;MIGFIVKYLGRNFKVGSSESDATLNVTLVRNEFILEGSSGQPYISSFQLQKDGIELDVEVAEFDEASIPITADNYKDTCQIDPLYIEMIDKQKADVDWNLKCKLEEFRKLEEILKEENLI
;
A
#
# COMPACT_ATOMS: atom_id res chain seq x y z
N MET A 1 -10.62 24.21 10.39
CA MET A 1 -9.65 23.19 10.84
C MET A 1 -8.40 23.24 9.97
N ILE A 2 -7.20 23.03 10.52
CA ILE A 2 -5.96 22.99 9.75
C ILE A 2 -5.63 21.54 9.39
N GLY A 3 -5.29 21.28 8.13
CA GLY A 3 -4.90 19.95 7.65
C GLY A 3 -4.24 20.02 6.27
N PHE A 4 -4.33 18.93 5.51
CA PHE A 4 -3.76 18.83 4.17
C PHE A 4 -4.83 18.93 3.09
N ILE A 5 -4.63 19.79 2.10
CA ILE A 5 -5.31 19.72 0.81
C ILE A 5 -4.37 18.98 -0.14
N VAL A 6 -4.79 17.79 -0.56
CA VAL A 6 -4.01 16.88 -1.41
C VAL A 6 -4.65 16.84 -2.78
N LYS A 7 -3.93 17.27 -3.81
CA LYS A 7 -4.37 17.13 -5.22
C LYS A 7 -3.63 15.96 -5.84
N TYR A 8 -4.40 14.96 -6.28
CA TYR A 8 -3.86 13.70 -6.78
C TYR A 8 -4.85 13.07 -7.76
N LEU A 9 -4.35 12.64 -8.94
CA LEU A 9 -5.15 12.03 -10.02
C LEU A 9 -6.39 12.87 -10.42
N GLY A 10 -6.23 14.20 -10.48
CA GLY A 10 -7.30 15.12 -10.84
C GLY A 10 -8.38 15.29 -9.77
N ARG A 11 -8.15 14.80 -8.54
CA ARG A 11 -9.06 14.92 -7.40
C ARG A 11 -8.41 15.73 -6.28
N ASN A 12 -9.26 16.37 -5.48
CA ASN A 12 -8.84 17.13 -4.31
C ASN A 12 -9.37 16.44 -3.04
N PHE A 13 -8.48 16.13 -2.12
CA PHE A 13 -8.79 15.51 -0.84
C PHE A 13 -8.41 16.47 0.29
N LYS A 14 -9.33 16.70 1.23
CA LYS A 14 -9.09 17.46 2.45
C LYS A 14 -8.93 16.49 3.59
N VAL A 15 -7.70 16.35 4.09
CA VAL A 15 -7.32 15.45 5.16
C VAL A 15 -7.15 16.25 6.44
N GLY A 16 -8.07 16.11 7.38
CA GLY A 16 -7.98 16.78 8.68
C GLY A 16 -9.19 16.50 9.56
N SER A 17 -9.04 16.87 10.83
CA SER A 17 -10.07 16.78 11.85
C SER A 17 -9.84 17.88 12.89
N SER A 18 -10.90 18.32 13.56
CA SER A 18 -10.80 19.17 14.75
C SER A 18 -10.46 18.37 16.01
N GLU A 19 -10.57 17.05 15.96
CA GLU A 19 -10.48 16.16 17.12
C GLU A 19 -9.23 15.26 17.12
N SER A 20 -8.49 15.20 16.00
CA SER A 20 -7.34 14.32 15.83
C SER A 20 -6.26 14.97 14.96
N ASP A 21 -5.07 14.37 14.97
CA ASP A 21 -3.98 14.72 14.09
C ASP A 21 -4.32 14.43 12.62
N ALA A 22 -3.76 15.22 11.71
CA ALA A 22 -3.79 14.91 10.28
C ALA A 22 -2.45 14.30 9.90
N THR A 23 -2.48 13.16 9.21
CA THR A 23 -1.28 12.47 8.72
C THR A 23 -1.38 12.28 7.21
N LEU A 24 -0.28 12.51 6.52
CA LEU A 24 -0.09 12.16 5.11
C LEU A 24 1.19 11.32 4.98
N ASN A 25 1.06 10.12 4.45
CA ASN A 25 2.15 9.19 4.19
C ASN A 25 2.33 9.05 2.66
N VAL A 26 3.57 9.25 2.21
CA VAL A 26 4.00 8.99 0.83
C VAL A 26 5.17 8.02 0.90
N THR A 27 4.97 6.81 0.41
CA THR A 27 5.97 5.74 0.46
C THR A 27 6.39 5.34 -0.95
N LEU A 28 7.72 5.27 -1.15
CA LEU A 28 8.36 4.69 -2.33
C LEU A 28 9.22 3.50 -1.87
N VAL A 29 8.81 2.29 -2.21
CA VAL A 29 9.49 1.08 -1.75
C VAL A 29 9.21 -0.07 -2.70
N ARG A 30 10.21 -0.89 -3.05
CA ARG A 30 10.00 -2.15 -3.81
C ARG A 30 9.15 -2.01 -5.09
N ASN A 31 9.36 -0.93 -5.86
CA ASN A 31 8.55 -0.54 -7.03
C ASN A 31 7.08 -0.21 -6.72
N GLU A 32 6.76 0.12 -5.48
CA GLU A 32 5.46 0.57 -5.02
C GLU A 32 5.51 2.08 -4.78
N PHE A 33 4.46 2.78 -5.22
CA PHE A 33 4.12 4.13 -4.77
C PHE A 33 2.82 4.03 -3.96
N ILE A 34 2.88 4.42 -2.69
CA ILE A 34 1.73 4.38 -1.77
C ILE A 34 1.48 5.79 -1.25
N LEU A 35 0.23 6.24 -1.34
CA LEU A 35 -0.24 7.51 -0.81
C LEU A 35 -1.42 7.27 0.12
N GLU A 36 -1.27 7.62 1.39
CA GLU A 36 -2.31 7.46 2.39
C GLU A 36 -2.45 8.73 3.21
N GLY A 37 -3.68 9.18 3.43
CA GLY A 37 -3.98 10.36 4.21
C GLY A 37 -5.15 10.10 5.13
N SER A 38 -4.95 10.38 6.42
CA SER A 38 -5.92 10.05 7.47
C SER A 38 -5.92 11.09 8.58
N SER A 39 -7.03 11.14 9.31
CA SER A 39 -7.17 11.90 10.55
C SER A 39 -8.23 11.23 11.41
N GLY A 40 -7.82 10.25 12.23
CA GLY A 40 -8.70 9.29 12.91
C GLY A 40 -9.41 8.28 11.97
N GLN A 41 -9.59 8.63 10.70
CA GLN A 41 -10.18 7.83 9.64
C GLN A 41 -9.47 8.09 8.29
N PRO A 42 -9.48 7.16 7.33
CA PRO A 42 -8.84 7.33 6.04
C PRO A 42 -9.65 8.25 5.11
N TYR A 43 -9.00 9.14 4.37
CA TYR A 43 -9.62 10.05 3.38
C TYR A 43 -9.07 9.84 1.98
N ILE A 44 -7.80 9.42 1.87
CA ILE A 44 -7.15 9.07 0.62
C ILE A 44 -6.32 7.81 0.85
N SER A 45 -6.42 6.87 -0.09
CA SER A 45 -5.61 5.66 -0.15
C SER A 45 -5.35 5.33 -1.61
N SER A 46 -4.09 5.26 -2.00
CA SER A 46 -3.68 4.90 -3.35
C SER A 46 -2.47 3.99 -3.32
N PHE A 47 -2.57 2.89 -4.06
CA PHE A 47 -1.53 1.91 -4.26
C PHE A 47 -1.23 1.83 -5.75
N GLN A 48 -0.03 2.24 -6.15
CA GLN A 48 0.37 2.32 -7.55
C GLN A 48 1.69 1.59 -7.76
N LEU A 49 1.89 1.11 -9.00
CA LEU A 49 3.21 0.72 -9.44
C LEU A 49 4.04 2.01 -9.57
N GLN A 50 5.25 1.99 -9.04
CA GLN A 50 6.18 3.09 -9.19
C GLN A 50 6.49 3.32 -10.68
N LYS A 51 6.21 4.52 -11.16
CA LYS A 51 6.45 4.95 -12.54
C LYS A 51 6.70 6.45 -12.59
N ASP A 52 7.39 6.89 -13.64
CA ASP A 52 7.58 8.30 -13.91
C ASP A 52 6.24 8.98 -14.21
N GLY A 53 6.11 10.26 -13.85
CA GLY A 53 4.92 11.07 -14.13
C GLY A 53 3.79 11.00 -13.09
N ILE A 54 4.02 10.38 -11.92
CA ILE A 54 3.11 10.52 -10.77
C ILE A 54 3.29 11.92 -10.17
N GLU A 55 2.23 12.73 -10.21
CA GLU A 55 2.20 14.07 -9.63
C GLU A 55 1.35 14.12 -8.36
N LEU A 56 1.89 14.75 -7.32
CA LEU A 56 1.26 14.95 -6.03
C LEU A 56 1.48 16.40 -5.58
N ASP A 57 0.39 17.14 -5.37
CA ASP A 57 0.42 18.49 -4.82
C ASP A 57 -0.18 18.47 -3.41
N VAL A 58 0.52 19.06 -2.45
CA VAL A 58 0.14 19.05 -1.03
C VAL A 58 0.28 20.45 -0.47
N GLU A 59 -0.82 20.95 0.06
CA GLU A 59 -0.90 22.24 0.73
C GLU A 59 -1.35 22.05 2.18
N VAL A 60 -0.68 22.72 3.12
CA VAL A 60 -1.18 22.84 4.49
C VAL A 60 -2.07 24.07 4.56
N ALA A 61 -3.35 23.87 4.81
CA ALA A 61 -4.35 24.93 4.74
C ALA A 61 -5.44 24.77 5.80
N GLU A 62 -6.15 25.87 6.07
CA GLU A 62 -7.38 25.86 6.84
C GLU A 62 -8.60 25.63 5.95
N PHE A 63 -9.51 24.77 6.38
CA PHE A 63 -10.78 24.48 5.71
C PHE A 63 -11.88 24.14 6.72
N ASP A 64 -13.14 24.32 6.33
CA ASP A 64 -14.29 24.10 7.22
C ASP A 64 -14.58 22.60 7.41
N GLU A 65 -14.55 21.84 6.32
CA GLU A 65 -14.92 20.43 6.29
C GLU A 65 -13.85 19.57 5.59
N ALA A 66 -13.57 18.41 6.17
CA ALA A 66 -12.75 17.37 5.57
C ALA A 66 -13.49 16.68 4.41
N SER A 67 -12.76 15.91 3.60
CA SER A 67 -13.36 15.05 2.58
C SER A 67 -14.22 13.95 3.20
N ILE A 68 -15.04 13.29 2.39
CA ILE A 68 -15.78 12.11 2.84
C ILE A 68 -14.76 11.00 3.15
N PRO A 69 -14.78 10.40 4.36
CA PRO A 69 -13.90 9.29 4.69
C PRO A 69 -14.12 8.07 3.78
N ILE A 70 -13.07 7.28 3.61
CA ILE A 70 -13.15 5.98 2.95
C ILE A 70 -13.87 5.01 3.89
N THR A 71 -14.96 4.43 3.40
CA THR A 71 -15.80 3.44 4.08
C THR A 71 -15.95 2.21 3.17
N ALA A 72 -16.52 1.12 3.70
CA ALA A 72 -16.80 -0.07 2.91
C ALA A 72 -17.72 0.22 1.70
N ASP A 73 -18.61 1.21 1.81
CA ASP A 73 -19.59 1.53 0.79
C ASP A 73 -19.00 2.35 -0.37
N ASN A 74 -18.02 3.22 -0.09
CA ASN A 74 -17.41 4.10 -1.10
C ASN A 74 -15.97 3.70 -1.47
N TYR A 75 -15.45 2.60 -0.90
CA TYR A 75 -14.06 2.17 -1.07
C TYR A 75 -13.65 2.04 -2.53
N LYS A 76 -14.52 1.47 -3.38
CA LYS A 76 -14.22 1.27 -4.80
C LYS A 76 -14.07 2.57 -5.58
N ASP A 77 -14.75 3.62 -5.14
CA ASP A 77 -14.75 4.91 -5.83
C ASP A 77 -13.65 5.83 -5.31
N THR A 78 -13.24 5.66 -4.05
CA THR A 78 -12.33 6.56 -3.32
C THR A 78 -10.91 6.01 -3.20
N CYS A 79 -10.73 4.70 -3.03
CA CYS A 79 -9.43 4.03 -3.05
C CYS A 79 -8.96 3.83 -4.51
N GLN A 80 -7.70 4.13 -4.80
CA GLN A 80 -7.13 4.05 -6.14
C GLN A 80 -6.04 2.98 -6.20
N ILE A 81 -6.35 1.83 -6.80
CA ILE A 81 -5.40 0.73 -6.97
C ILE A 81 -5.05 0.60 -8.46
N ASP A 82 -3.77 0.74 -8.80
CA ASP A 82 -3.27 0.49 -10.16
C ASP A 82 -3.41 -1.01 -10.49
N PRO A 83 -4.05 -1.39 -11.60
CA PRO A 83 -4.07 -2.79 -12.04
C PRO A 83 -2.67 -3.42 -12.13
N LEU A 84 -1.67 -2.64 -12.58
CA LEU A 84 -0.28 -3.11 -12.68
C LEU A 84 0.37 -3.32 -11.31
N TYR A 85 -0.09 -2.58 -10.28
CA TYR A 85 0.32 -2.85 -8.91
C TYR A 85 -0.18 -4.22 -8.45
N ILE A 86 -1.44 -4.57 -8.75
CA ILE A 86 -2.01 -5.88 -8.43
C ILE A 86 -1.22 -6.98 -9.11
N GLU A 87 -0.94 -6.85 -10.42
CA GLU A 87 -0.15 -7.83 -11.18
C GLU A 87 1.26 -8.02 -10.60
N MET A 88 1.91 -6.93 -10.20
CA MET A 88 3.22 -6.99 -9.54
C MET A 88 3.15 -7.76 -8.21
N ILE A 89 2.17 -7.45 -7.35
CA ILE A 89 2.00 -8.11 -6.05
C ILE A 89 1.71 -9.60 -6.25
N ASP A 90 0.85 -9.97 -7.19
CA ASP A 90 0.52 -11.36 -7.47
C ASP A 90 1.73 -12.14 -7.99
N LYS A 91 2.54 -11.51 -8.86
CA LYS A 91 3.81 -12.10 -9.30
C LYS A 91 4.78 -12.28 -8.13
N GLN A 92 4.95 -11.27 -7.28
CA GLN A 92 5.82 -11.38 -6.10
C GLN A 92 5.40 -12.52 -5.17
N LYS A 93 4.08 -12.69 -4.94
CA LYS A 93 3.55 -13.81 -4.16
C LYS A 93 3.87 -15.16 -4.82
N ALA A 94 3.63 -15.29 -6.11
CA ALA A 94 3.92 -16.52 -6.85
C ALA A 94 5.42 -16.88 -6.79
N ASP A 95 6.31 -15.88 -6.92
CA ASP A 95 7.75 -16.07 -6.84
C ASP A 95 8.20 -16.51 -5.43
N VAL A 96 7.60 -15.93 -4.38
CA VAL A 96 7.85 -16.33 -2.98
C VAL A 96 7.39 -17.76 -2.72
N ASP A 97 6.18 -18.10 -3.15
CA ASP A 97 5.60 -19.44 -3.00
C ASP A 97 6.44 -20.49 -3.72
N TRP A 98 6.90 -20.18 -4.94
CA TRP A 98 7.81 -21.04 -5.69
C TRP A 98 9.14 -21.27 -4.97
N ASN A 99 9.77 -20.19 -4.49
CA ASN A 99 11.04 -20.28 -3.76
C ASN A 99 10.91 -21.11 -2.47
N LEU A 100 9.80 -20.93 -1.73
CA LEU A 100 9.52 -21.73 -0.53
C LEU A 100 9.38 -23.22 -0.87
N LYS A 101 8.71 -23.54 -1.98
CA LYS A 101 8.59 -24.91 -2.47
C LYS A 101 9.95 -25.52 -2.79
N CYS A 102 10.81 -24.81 -3.51
CA CYS A 102 12.17 -25.30 -3.82
C CYS A 102 12.99 -25.56 -2.55
N LYS A 103 12.97 -24.64 -1.58
CA LYS A 103 13.65 -24.82 -0.29
C LYS A 103 13.14 -26.03 0.49
N LEU A 104 11.83 -26.28 0.45
CA LEU A 104 11.24 -27.45 1.10
C LEU A 104 11.68 -28.76 0.43
N GLU A 105 11.78 -28.79 -0.90
CA GLU A 105 12.29 -29.95 -1.63
C GLU A 105 13.77 -30.22 -1.32
N GLU A 106 14.61 -29.18 -1.23
CA GLU A 106 16.00 -29.30 -0.80
C GLU A 106 16.12 -29.80 0.63
N PHE A 107 15.30 -29.26 1.55
CA PHE A 107 15.27 -29.71 2.94
C PHE A 107 14.93 -31.20 3.03
N ARG A 108 13.93 -31.68 2.29
CA ARG A 108 13.55 -33.11 2.28
C ARG A 108 14.65 -34.01 1.75
N LYS A 109 15.37 -33.57 0.70
CA LYS A 109 16.54 -34.32 0.19
C LYS A 109 17.64 -34.42 1.24
N LEU A 110 17.94 -33.33 1.95
CA LEU A 110 18.92 -33.34 3.04
C LEU A 110 18.45 -34.23 4.20
N GLU A 111 17.17 -34.16 4.55
CA GLU A 111 16.57 -35.00 5.59
C GLU A 111 16.71 -36.50 5.26
N GLU A 112 16.50 -36.90 4.00
CA GLU A 112 16.71 -38.28 3.54
C GLU A 112 18.17 -38.72 3.70
N ILE A 113 19.13 -37.90 3.26
CA ILE A 113 20.56 -38.20 3.40
C ILE A 113 20.95 -38.35 4.87
N LEU A 114 20.50 -37.44 5.74
CA LEU A 114 20.83 -37.49 7.16
C LEU A 114 20.23 -38.73 7.85
N LYS A 115 19.04 -39.18 7.44
CA LYS A 115 18.44 -40.44 7.90
C LYS A 115 19.23 -41.65 7.42
N GLU A 116 19.68 -41.66 6.16
CA GLU A 116 20.53 -42.73 5.61
C GLU A 116 21.88 -42.82 6.32
N GLU A 117 22.47 -41.68 6.69
CA GLU A 117 23.72 -41.60 7.46
C GLU A 117 23.53 -41.78 8.97
N ASN A 118 22.29 -41.99 9.43
CA ASN A 118 21.93 -42.19 10.84
C ASN A 118 22.36 -41.02 11.74
N LEU A 119 22.33 -39.81 11.19
CA LEU A 119 22.65 -38.55 11.85
C LEU A 119 21.42 -37.88 12.47
N ILE A 120 20.22 -38.30 12.05
CA ILE A 120 18.90 -37.98 12.62
C ILE A 120 17.98 -39.20 12.60
#